data_AF-A0A7V6W4N9-F1
#
_entry.id   AF-A0A7V6W4N9-F1
#
_cell.length_a   1.000
_cell.length_b   1.000
_cell.length_c   1.000
_cell.angle_alpha   90.00
_cell.angle_beta   90.00
_cell.angle_gamma   90.00
#
_symmetry.space_group_name_H-M   'P 1'
#
loop_
_entity.id
_entity.type
_entity.pdbx_description
1 polymer ?
#
loop_
_entity_poly.entity_id
_entity_poly.type
_entity_poly.pdbx_seq_one_letter_code
_entity_poly.pdbx_strand_id
1 'polypeptide(L)'
;EAFDFAKRVLNHMRNRLTIYQEAYGDLYNLEATPAESTAYRLAKHDVKRYPDIQTANENNGTVYYTNSSHLPVGYTADIFTALDYQDELQTLYTSGTVFHAFLGEKLPDWEAAAKLVRKIAENYALPYYTLSPTYSVCKDHGYIVGEQFNCPTCGEKTEVYSRITGYYRPVQNWNDGKAQEYKERKLYDLGRSHLTHGDPKTCVNQLPTSAVAANASEPLTLTEDIRHSTKGIDEILATKNAAEENLSDGYYLFTTQTCPHCSFIKKMMDAAHMNYHIVDAQKEADLTARNKIMQAPTLLKIQQGESRLYAGSGAISQYIHTAFQ
;
A
#
# COMPACT_ATOMS: atom_id res chain seq x y z
N GLU A 1 -2.61 17.33 -24.37
CA GLU A 1 -3.48 16.74 -25.42
C GLU A 1 -4.01 15.35 -25.07
N ALA A 2 -3.20 14.27 -25.07
CA ALA A 2 -3.70 12.91 -24.79
C ALA A 2 -4.37 12.78 -23.41
N PHE A 3 -3.77 13.39 -22.38
CA PHE A 3 -4.35 13.49 -21.04
C PHE A 3 -5.72 14.20 -21.05
N ASP A 4 -5.82 15.35 -21.72
CA ASP A 4 -7.08 16.10 -21.83
C ASP A 4 -8.15 15.31 -22.60
N PHE A 5 -7.74 14.54 -23.62
CA PHE A 5 -8.63 13.65 -24.34
C PHE A 5 -9.19 12.55 -23.43
N ALA A 6 -8.34 11.88 -22.66
CA ALA A 6 -8.77 10.87 -21.69
C ALA A 6 -9.77 11.45 -20.67
N LYS A 7 -9.49 12.65 -20.15
CA LYS A 7 -10.43 13.38 -19.27
C LYS A 7 -11.78 13.65 -19.93
N ARG A 8 -11.79 14.10 -21.19
CA ARG A 8 -13.04 14.33 -21.93
C ARG A 8 -13.83 13.04 -22.12
N VAL A 9 -13.16 11.93 -22.44
CA VAL A 9 -13.82 10.62 -22.60
C VAL A 9 -14.43 10.15 -21.29
N LEU A 10 -13.68 10.18 -20.18
CA LEU A 10 -14.19 9.75 -18.87
C LEU A 10 -15.37 10.61 -18.41
N ASN A 11 -15.28 11.94 -18.55
CA ASN A 11 -16.40 12.84 -18.22
C ASN A 11 -17.61 12.62 -19.13
N HIS A 12 -17.40 12.35 -20.43
CA HIS A 12 -18.48 11.99 -21.33
C HIS A 12 -19.19 10.72 -20.84
N MET A 13 -18.43 9.66 -20.48
CA MET A 13 -19.00 8.43 -19.94
C MET A 13 -19.79 8.70 -18.66
N ARG A 14 -19.24 9.45 -17.69
CA ARG A 14 -19.96 9.82 -16.46
C ARG A 14 -21.29 10.52 -16.74
N ASN A 15 -21.29 11.51 -17.65
CA ASN A 15 -22.52 12.23 -18.02
C ASN A 15 -23.55 11.28 -18.65
N ARG A 16 -23.11 10.31 -19.45
CA ARG A 16 -24.00 9.26 -20.00
C ARG A 16 -24.57 8.37 -18.91
N LEU A 17 -23.79 8.00 -17.90
CA LEU A 17 -24.29 7.22 -16.77
C LEU A 17 -25.39 7.97 -16.03
N THR A 18 -25.24 9.27 -15.75
CA THR A 18 -26.30 10.09 -15.13
C THR A 18 -27.62 10.02 -15.90
N ILE A 19 -27.57 10.17 -17.23
CA ILE A 19 -28.75 10.06 -18.09
C ILE A 19 -29.40 8.67 -17.96
N TYR A 20 -28.61 7.60 -17.93
CA TYR A 20 -29.14 6.24 -17.76
C TYR A 20 -29.76 6.02 -16.39
N GLN A 21 -29.16 6.58 -15.33
CA GLN A 21 -29.72 6.48 -13.99
C GLN A 21 -31.09 7.16 -13.90
N GLU A 22 -31.23 8.36 -14.48
CA GLU A 22 -32.51 9.07 -14.51
C GLU A 22 -33.56 8.35 -15.36
N ALA A 23 -33.15 7.77 -16.50
CA ALA A 23 -34.05 7.09 -17.43
C ALA A 23 -34.57 5.74 -16.90
N TYR A 24 -33.72 4.98 -16.21
CA TYR A 24 -34.02 3.60 -15.81
C TYR A 24 -34.29 3.43 -14.31
N GLY A 25 -33.90 4.39 -13.47
CA GLY A 25 -34.05 4.31 -12.01
C GLY A 25 -33.01 3.42 -11.31
N ASP A 26 -32.05 2.87 -12.05
CA ASP A 26 -30.94 2.06 -11.53
C ASP A 26 -29.69 2.91 -11.32
N LEU A 27 -28.81 2.51 -10.40
CA LEU A 27 -27.50 3.15 -10.22
C LEU A 27 -26.48 2.54 -11.20
N TYR A 28 -25.77 3.41 -11.92
CA TYR A 28 -24.73 3.02 -12.86
C TYR A 28 -23.38 3.62 -12.47
N ASN A 29 -22.35 2.79 -12.42
CA ASN A 29 -21.00 3.20 -12.06
C ASN A 29 -20.02 3.09 -13.23
N LEU A 30 -18.95 3.88 -13.14
CA LEU A 30 -17.79 3.80 -14.03
C LEU A 30 -16.66 3.12 -13.27
N GLU A 31 -16.20 1.98 -13.78
CA GLU A 31 -15.15 1.16 -13.17
C GLU A 31 -13.89 1.13 -14.05
N ALA A 32 -12.73 1.26 -13.41
CA ALA A 32 -11.45 0.96 -14.01
C ALA A 32 -11.26 -0.57 -14.00
N THR A 33 -11.88 -1.25 -14.98
CA THR A 33 -11.88 -2.71 -15.07
C THR A 33 -10.45 -3.28 -14.98
N PRO A 34 -10.17 -4.29 -14.14
CA PRO A 34 -8.82 -4.88 -14.00
C PRO A 34 -8.26 -5.55 -15.28
N ALA A 35 -9.14 -5.91 -16.21
CA ALA A 35 -8.86 -6.43 -17.56
C ALA A 35 -7.73 -7.47 -17.69
N GLU A 36 -7.55 -8.37 -16.71
CA GLU A 36 -6.44 -9.34 -16.65
C GLU A 36 -6.22 -10.12 -17.95
N SER A 37 -7.30 -10.67 -18.52
CA SER A 37 -7.29 -11.36 -19.81
C SER A 37 -7.81 -10.50 -20.95
N THR A 38 -8.74 -9.59 -20.67
CA THR A 38 -9.40 -8.73 -21.66
C THR A 38 -8.40 -7.82 -22.36
N ALA A 39 -7.43 -7.24 -21.65
CA ALA A 39 -6.45 -6.33 -22.23
C ALA A 39 -5.60 -6.99 -23.33
N TYR A 40 -5.16 -8.24 -23.11
CA TYR A 40 -4.45 -9.03 -24.12
C TYR A 40 -5.38 -9.45 -25.25
N ARG A 41 -6.57 -9.98 -24.89
CA ARG A 41 -7.51 -10.55 -25.86
C ARG A 41 -7.99 -9.50 -26.86
N LEU A 42 -8.36 -8.31 -26.41
CA LEU A 42 -8.82 -7.23 -27.29
C LEU A 42 -7.70 -6.77 -28.23
N ALA A 43 -6.51 -6.47 -27.72
CA ALA A 43 -5.37 -6.09 -28.53
C ALA A 43 -5.07 -7.12 -29.64
N LYS A 44 -5.09 -8.42 -29.31
CA LYS A 44 -4.88 -9.50 -30.28
C LYS A 44 -5.96 -9.57 -31.36
N HIS A 45 -7.21 -9.27 -31.04
CA HIS A 45 -8.28 -9.23 -32.03
C HIS A 45 -8.18 -7.98 -32.91
N ASP A 46 -7.85 -6.84 -32.32
CA ASP A 46 -7.80 -5.58 -33.05
C ASP A 46 -6.63 -5.55 -34.03
N VAL A 47 -5.44 -6.07 -33.67
CA VAL A 47 -4.29 -6.21 -34.59
C VAL A 47 -4.65 -7.04 -35.82
N LYS A 48 -5.50 -8.06 -35.68
CA LYS A 48 -5.95 -8.87 -36.83
C LYS A 48 -6.94 -8.12 -37.73
N ARG A 49 -7.71 -7.19 -37.16
CA ARG A 49 -8.80 -6.50 -37.84
C ARG A 49 -8.35 -5.17 -38.44
N TYR A 50 -7.43 -4.49 -37.79
CA TYR A 50 -6.99 -3.15 -38.09
C TYR A 50 -5.45 -3.14 -38.19
N PRO A 51 -4.90 -3.26 -39.41
CA PRO A 51 -3.45 -3.39 -39.61
C PRO A 51 -2.63 -2.21 -39.07
N ASP A 52 -3.21 -1.01 -38.98
CA ASP A 52 -2.54 0.21 -38.54
C ASP A 52 -2.76 0.53 -37.05
N ILE A 53 -3.34 -0.39 -36.27
CA ILE A 53 -3.65 -0.14 -34.86
C ILE A 53 -2.39 -0.16 -34.00
N GLN A 54 -2.24 0.87 -33.18
CA GLN A 54 -1.14 0.96 -32.22
C GLN A 54 -1.46 0.17 -30.95
N THR A 55 -0.56 -0.73 -30.57
CA THR A 55 -0.66 -1.51 -29.33
C THR A 55 0.64 -1.47 -28.55
N ALA A 56 0.60 -1.83 -27.25
CA ALA A 56 1.84 -2.05 -26.52
C ALA A 56 2.56 -3.29 -27.08
N ASN A 57 3.89 -3.23 -27.15
CA ASN A 57 4.76 -4.30 -27.63
C ASN A 57 4.50 -4.79 -29.08
N GLU A 58 3.91 -3.96 -29.94
CA GLU A 58 3.56 -4.31 -31.32
C GLU A 58 4.72 -4.93 -32.12
N ASN A 59 5.94 -4.41 -31.94
CA ASN A 59 7.12 -4.83 -32.71
C ASN A 59 7.76 -6.15 -32.25
N ASN A 60 7.31 -6.73 -31.13
CA ASN A 60 7.99 -7.82 -30.44
C ASN A 60 7.04 -9.00 -30.14
N GLY A 61 5.87 -9.03 -30.79
CA GLY A 61 4.98 -10.19 -30.89
C GLY A 61 3.80 -10.19 -29.92
N THR A 62 4.05 -10.14 -28.61
CA THR A 62 2.97 -10.27 -27.61
C THR A 62 2.32 -8.92 -27.32
N VAL A 63 1.27 -8.58 -28.06
CA VAL A 63 0.55 -7.30 -27.91
C VAL A 63 -0.34 -7.27 -26.67
N TYR A 64 -0.58 -6.09 -26.11
CA TYR A 64 -1.57 -5.88 -25.05
C TYR A 64 -2.03 -4.41 -24.97
N TYR A 65 -3.12 -4.16 -24.26
CA TYR A 65 -3.50 -2.81 -23.83
C TYR A 65 -3.14 -2.55 -22.38
N THR A 66 -2.81 -1.30 -22.06
CA THR A 66 -2.68 -0.86 -20.66
C THR A 66 -4.05 -0.80 -20.00
N ASN A 67 -4.12 -1.16 -18.72
CA ASN A 67 -5.38 -1.28 -18.01
C ASN A 67 -6.04 0.09 -17.80
N SER A 68 -7.34 0.19 -18.11
CA SER A 68 -8.17 1.38 -17.87
C SER A 68 -7.51 2.67 -18.39
N SER A 69 -7.24 3.65 -17.52
CA SER A 69 -6.52 4.88 -17.84
C SER A 69 -5.15 4.96 -17.16
N HIS A 70 -4.53 3.82 -16.86
CA HIS A 70 -3.16 3.78 -16.36
C HIS A 70 -2.17 4.30 -17.40
N LEU A 71 -1.05 4.83 -16.92
CA LEU A 71 0.09 5.16 -17.79
C LEU A 71 0.66 3.87 -18.41
N PRO A 72 1.24 3.95 -19.62
CA PRO A 72 2.01 2.84 -20.17
C PRO A 72 3.06 2.36 -19.16
N VAL A 73 3.17 1.04 -18.98
CA VAL A 73 3.93 0.44 -17.88
C VAL A 73 5.43 0.76 -17.88
N GLY A 74 5.99 1.15 -19.03
CA GLY A 74 7.39 1.57 -19.18
C GLY A 74 7.62 3.08 -19.19
N TYR A 75 6.61 3.90 -18.88
CA TYR A 75 6.63 5.36 -19.08
C TYR A 75 7.66 6.08 -18.19
N THR A 76 7.57 5.91 -16.87
CA THR A 76 8.45 6.58 -15.91
C THR A 76 8.81 5.66 -14.75
N ALA A 77 9.98 5.89 -14.14
CA ALA A 77 10.38 5.26 -12.87
C ALA A 77 10.16 6.21 -11.67
N ASP A 78 9.66 7.43 -11.90
CA ASP A 78 9.31 8.37 -10.85
C ASP A 78 7.84 8.24 -10.47
N ILE A 79 7.58 7.81 -9.22
CA ILE A 79 6.23 7.59 -8.71
C ILE A 79 5.42 8.88 -8.66
N PHE A 80 6.04 10.03 -8.36
CA PHE A 80 5.32 11.30 -8.22
C PHE A 80 4.95 11.86 -9.57
N THR A 81 5.86 11.78 -10.56
CA THR A 81 5.51 12.04 -11.96
C THR A 81 4.32 11.17 -12.40
N ALA A 82 4.30 9.88 -12.04
CA ALA A 82 3.18 9.01 -12.38
C ALA A 82 1.88 9.43 -11.67
N LEU A 83 1.95 9.76 -10.38
CA LEU A 83 0.82 10.24 -9.59
C LEU A 83 0.26 11.55 -10.15
N ASP A 84 1.10 12.49 -10.62
CA ASP A 84 0.64 13.75 -11.20
C ASP A 84 -0.29 13.55 -12.39
N TYR A 85 -0.01 12.56 -13.24
CA TYR A 85 -0.87 12.19 -14.37
C TYR A 85 -2.03 11.28 -13.99
N GLN A 86 -1.91 10.51 -12.90
CA GLN A 86 -2.91 9.50 -12.55
C GLN A 86 -3.99 10.04 -11.63
N ASP A 87 -3.63 10.95 -10.72
CA ASP A 87 -4.50 11.47 -9.66
C ASP A 87 -5.86 11.98 -10.20
N GLU A 88 -5.83 12.91 -11.15
CA GLU A 88 -7.05 13.46 -11.72
C GLU A 88 -7.84 12.43 -12.54
N LEU A 89 -7.18 11.54 -13.28
CA LEU A 89 -7.89 10.51 -14.06
C LEU A 89 -8.56 9.49 -13.15
N GLN A 90 -7.91 9.10 -12.05
CA GLN A 90 -8.46 8.08 -11.17
C GLN A 90 -9.68 8.60 -10.38
N THR A 91 -9.72 9.87 -10.02
CA THR A 91 -10.92 10.45 -9.35
C THR A 91 -12.15 10.57 -10.27
N LEU A 92 -11.96 10.41 -11.59
CA LEU A 92 -13.07 10.37 -12.55
C LEU A 92 -13.80 9.01 -12.58
N TYR A 93 -13.28 7.95 -11.99
CA TYR A 93 -14.06 6.73 -11.79
C TYR A 93 -15.01 6.88 -10.60
N THR A 94 -16.23 6.36 -10.71
CA THR A 94 -17.24 6.44 -9.64
C THR A 94 -17.34 5.15 -8.82
N SER A 95 -16.52 4.16 -9.13
CA SER A 95 -16.43 2.90 -8.38
C SER A 95 -14.98 2.42 -8.25
N GLY A 96 -14.68 1.19 -8.65
CA GLY A 96 -13.36 0.59 -8.50
C GLY A 96 -12.33 1.30 -9.36
N THR A 97 -11.31 1.85 -8.71
CA THR A 97 -10.04 2.24 -9.33
C THR A 97 -8.90 2.00 -8.36
N VAL A 98 -7.69 1.84 -8.89
CA VAL A 98 -6.47 1.63 -8.11
C VAL A 98 -5.27 2.21 -8.84
N PHE A 99 -4.39 2.90 -8.11
CA PHE A 99 -3.02 3.17 -8.55
C PHE A 99 -2.05 2.13 -7.97
N HIS A 100 -1.28 1.48 -8.82
CA HIS A 100 -0.27 0.53 -8.38
C HIS A 100 1.11 1.16 -8.31
N ALA A 101 1.64 1.37 -7.09
CA ALA A 101 3.04 1.68 -6.89
C ALA A 101 3.85 0.37 -6.89
N PHE A 102 4.35 -0.05 -8.05
CA PHE A 102 5.23 -1.21 -8.17
C PHE A 102 6.66 -0.85 -7.76
N LEU A 103 7.11 -1.31 -6.58
CA LEU A 103 8.34 -0.82 -5.92
C LEU A 103 9.60 -1.65 -6.19
N GLY A 104 9.49 -2.75 -6.92
CA GLY A 104 10.57 -3.72 -7.04
C GLY A 104 10.71 -4.55 -5.78
N GLU A 105 11.57 -4.17 -4.85
CA GLU A 105 11.71 -4.87 -3.57
C GLU A 105 10.85 -4.24 -2.47
N LYS A 106 10.79 -4.89 -1.31
CA LYS A 106 10.16 -4.29 -0.13
C LYS A 106 10.93 -3.05 0.31
N LEU A 107 10.21 -2.10 0.90
CA LEU A 107 10.82 -0.93 1.53
C LEU A 107 11.75 -1.34 2.68
N PRO A 108 12.78 -0.52 2.99
CA PRO A 108 13.76 -0.84 4.03
C PRO A 108 13.11 -1.13 5.39
N ASP A 109 12.10 -0.33 5.74
CA ASP A 109 11.36 -0.45 6.99
C ASP A 109 9.92 0.09 6.84
N TRP A 110 9.15 -0.08 7.92
CA TRP A 110 7.77 0.40 7.99
C TRP A 110 7.68 1.93 8.03
N GLU A 111 8.72 2.62 8.52
CA GLU A 111 8.73 4.09 8.60
C GLU A 111 8.80 4.70 7.19
N ALA A 112 9.61 4.12 6.31
CA ALA A 112 9.67 4.47 4.90
C ALA A 112 8.33 4.23 4.22
N ALA A 113 7.65 3.12 4.51
CA ALA A 113 6.31 2.84 3.99
C ALA A 113 5.29 3.87 4.48
N ALA A 114 5.26 4.15 5.79
CA ALA A 114 4.35 5.13 6.38
C ALA A 114 4.59 6.54 5.85
N LYS A 115 5.85 6.95 5.69
CA LYS A 115 6.23 8.24 5.09
C LYS A 115 5.74 8.34 3.64
N LEU A 116 5.90 7.28 2.84
CA LEU A 116 5.43 7.26 1.45
C LEU A 116 3.90 7.33 1.39
N VAL A 117 3.19 6.52 2.17
CA VAL A 117 1.72 6.54 2.26
C VAL A 117 1.23 7.93 2.66
N ARG A 118 1.79 8.51 3.73
CA ARG A 118 1.46 9.86 4.18
C ARG A 118 1.70 10.89 3.08
N LYS A 119 2.87 10.84 2.45
CA LYS A 119 3.25 11.78 1.39
C LYS A 119 2.29 11.70 0.19
N ILE A 120 1.85 10.50 -0.20
CA ILE A 120 0.85 10.34 -1.27
C ILE A 120 -0.50 10.89 -0.81
N ALA A 121 -0.99 10.49 0.37
CA ALA A 121 -2.29 10.90 0.90
C ALA A 121 -2.43 12.41 1.15
N GLU A 122 -1.33 13.07 1.55
CA GLU A 122 -1.32 14.52 1.77
C GLU A 122 -1.30 15.30 0.46
N ASN A 123 -0.77 14.74 -0.64
CA ASN A 123 -0.51 15.48 -1.88
C ASN A 123 -1.46 15.14 -3.04
N TYR A 124 -2.20 14.04 -2.96
CA TYR A 124 -3.03 13.52 -4.05
C TYR A 124 -4.41 13.04 -3.54
N ALA A 125 -5.43 13.13 -4.39
CA ALA A 125 -6.82 12.84 -4.07
C ALA A 125 -7.31 11.44 -4.51
N LEU A 126 -6.48 10.66 -5.22
CA LEU A 126 -6.84 9.33 -5.69
C LEU A 126 -7.41 8.45 -4.56
N PRO A 127 -8.50 7.71 -4.82
CA PRO A 127 -9.25 7.03 -3.76
C PRO A 127 -8.55 5.77 -3.25
N TYR A 128 -7.71 5.14 -4.06
CA TYR A 128 -7.04 3.89 -3.70
C TYR A 128 -5.70 3.74 -4.40
N TYR A 129 -4.67 3.42 -3.61
CA TYR A 129 -3.35 3.05 -4.10
C TYR A 129 -2.77 1.89 -3.31
N THR A 130 -1.81 1.20 -3.93
CA THR A 130 -1.11 0.06 -3.35
C THR A 130 0.39 0.28 -3.37
N LEU A 131 1.09 -0.15 -2.32
CA LEU A 131 2.53 -0.37 -2.34
C LEU A 131 2.78 -1.85 -2.64
N SER A 132 3.33 -2.13 -3.82
CA SER A 132 3.41 -3.49 -4.37
C SER A 132 4.86 -3.91 -4.63
N PRO A 133 5.56 -4.44 -3.61
CA PRO A 133 6.85 -5.10 -3.81
C PRO A 133 6.67 -6.46 -4.51
N THR A 134 7.70 -6.86 -5.25
CA THR A 134 7.91 -8.22 -5.74
C THR A 134 8.76 -8.97 -4.72
N TYR A 135 8.41 -10.23 -4.48
CA TYR A 135 9.14 -11.13 -3.60
C TYR A 135 9.09 -12.55 -4.15
N SER A 136 9.97 -13.40 -3.66
CA SER A 136 10.06 -14.79 -4.09
C SER A 136 9.80 -15.74 -2.92
N VAL A 137 9.34 -16.95 -3.20
CA VAL A 137 9.08 -17.97 -2.18
C VAL A 137 9.78 -19.26 -2.62
N CYS A 138 10.66 -19.76 -1.75
CA CYS A 138 11.23 -21.11 -1.86
C CYS A 138 10.38 -22.06 -1.02
N LYS A 139 10.18 -23.29 -1.51
CA LYS A 139 9.43 -24.33 -0.79
C LYS A 139 10.06 -24.69 0.55
N ASP A 140 11.39 -24.70 0.61
CA ASP A 140 12.15 -25.11 1.80
C ASP A 140 12.58 -23.91 2.66
N HIS A 141 12.99 -22.81 2.04
CA HIS A 141 13.56 -21.64 2.73
C HIS A 141 12.57 -20.48 2.93
N GLY A 142 11.35 -20.60 2.41
CA GLY A 142 10.29 -19.62 2.61
C GLY A 142 10.51 -18.30 1.84
N TYR A 143 10.18 -17.18 2.50
CA TYR A 143 10.17 -15.84 1.90
C TYR A 143 11.58 -15.35 1.55
N ILE A 144 11.73 -14.83 0.34
CA ILE A 144 12.96 -14.26 -0.22
C ILE A 144 12.65 -12.85 -0.72
N VAL A 145 13.50 -11.88 -0.37
CA VAL A 145 13.36 -10.49 -0.80
C VAL A 145 13.64 -10.37 -2.29
N GLY A 146 12.77 -9.65 -2.99
CA GLY A 146 12.95 -9.32 -4.40
C GLY A 146 12.61 -10.45 -5.37
N GLU A 147 12.88 -10.18 -6.64
CA GLU A 147 12.72 -11.15 -7.73
C GLU A 147 13.95 -12.06 -7.79
N GLN A 148 13.77 -13.32 -7.43
CA GLN A 148 14.81 -14.33 -7.41
C GLN A 148 14.19 -15.61 -7.93
N PHE A 149 14.44 -16.00 -9.18
CA PHE A 149 13.88 -17.23 -9.79
C PHE A 149 14.49 -18.53 -9.26
N ASN A 150 15.64 -18.42 -8.59
CA ASN A 150 16.35 -19.51 -7.93
C ASN A 150 16.63 -19.10 -6.49
N CYS A 151 16.47 -20.05 -5.57
CA CYS A 151 16.73 -19.82 -4.15
C CYS A 151 18.23 -19.58 -3.95
N PRO A 152 18.65 -18.48 -3.30
CA PRO A 152 20.06 -18.20 -3.06
C PRO A 152 20.71 -19.21 -2.09
N THR A 153 19.89 -19.94 -1.30
CA THR A 153 20.37 -20.90 -0.31
C THR A 153 20.55 -22.31 -0.88
N CYS A 154 19.57 -22.83 -1.64
CA CYS A 154 19.63 -24.19 -2.18
C CYS A 154 19.69 -24.30 -3.71
N GLY A 155 19.57 -23.20 -4.46
CA GLY A 155 19.57 -23.19 -5.92
C GLY A 155 18.26 -23.63 -6.59
N GLU A 156 17.34 -24.23 -5.83
CA GLU A 156 16.03 -24.68 -6.34
C GLU A 156 15.16 -23.55 -6.89
N LYS A 157 14.24 -23.88 -7.79
CA LYS A 157 13.31 -22.90 -8.36
C LYS A 157 12.37 -22.32 -7.30
N THR A 158 12.13 -21.02 -7.38
CA THR A 158 11.20 -20.28 -6.53
C THR A 158 9.92 -19.92 -7.29
N GLU A 159 8.89 -19.56 -6.54
CA GLU A 159 7.73 -18.85 -7.06
C GLU A 159 7.93 -17.35 -6.86
N VAL A 160 7.85 -16.56 -7.94
CA VAL A 160 8.02 -15.10 -7.87
C VAL A 160 6.63 -14.49 -7.80
N TYR A 161 6.30 -13.83 -6.69
CA TYR A 161 5.02 -13.18 -6.48
C TYR A 161 5.12 -11.69 -6.77
N SER A 162 4.22 -11.22 -7.62
CA SER A 162 3.96 -9.79 -7.82
C SER A 162 2.45 -9.55 -7.92
N ARG A 163 2.03 -8.29 -7.83
CA ARG A 163 0.64 -7.92 -8.04
C ARG A 163 0.37 -7.84 -9.54
N ILE A 164 -0.62 -8.61 -10.01
CA ILE A 164 -0.99 -8.65 -11.43
C ILE A 164 -1.80 -7.40 -11.81
N THR A 165 -2.96 -7.25 -11.19
CA THR A 165 -3.93 -6.14 -11.39
C THR A 165 -4.64 -5.82 -10.08
N GLY A 166 -5.04 -6.83 -9.30
CA GLY A 166 -5.78 -6.63 -8.05
C GLY A 166 -5.20 -7.38 -6.86
N TYR A 167 -4.49 -8.48 -7.08
CA TYR A 167 -3.98 -9.37 -6.03
C TYR A 167 -2.62 -9.96 -6.40
N TYR A 168 -1.95 -10.58 -5.42
CA TYR A 168 -0.67 -11.25 -5.62
C TYR A 168 -0.87 -12.63 -6.26
N ARG A 169 -0.08 -12.92 -7.28
CA ARG A 169 -0.07 -14.22 -7.97
C ARG A 169 1.34 -14.52 -8.47
N PRO A 170 1.77 -15.80 -8.53
CA PRO A 170 3.03 -16.16 -9.14
C PRO A 170 3.11 -15.67 -10.58
N VAL A 171 4.16 -14.93 -10.93
CA VAL A 171 4.40 -14.37 -12.28
C VAL A 171 4.44 -15.49 -13.33
N GLN A 172 4.95 -16.67 -12.94
CA GLN A 172 4.97 -17.86 -13.78
C GLN A 172 3.58 -18.33 -14.23
N ASN A 173 2.51 -17.93 -13.54
CA ASN A 173 1.13 -18.33 -13.83
C ASN A 173 0.34 -17.24 -14.59
N TRP A 174 1.00 -16.18 -15.05
CA TRP A 174 0.33 -15.08 -15.76
C TRP A 174 0.15 -15.44 -17.23
N ASN A 175 -0.89 -14.87 -17.86
CA ASN A 175 -1.10 -15.04 -19.31
C ASN A 175 -0.03 -14.26 -20.10
N ASP A 176 0.15 -14.59 -21.39
CA ASP A 176 1.18 -13.99 -22.25
C ASP A 176 1.21 -12.46 -22.18
N GLY A 177 0.04 -11.81 -22.30
CA GLY A 177 -0.04 -10.35 -22.28
C GLY A 177 0.35 -9.75 -20.94
N LYS A 178 -0.04 -10.37 -19.82
CA LYS A 178 0.39 -9.92 -18.48
C LYS A 178 1.85 -10.22 -18.19
N ALA A 179 2.38 -11.34 -18.68
CA ALA A 179 3.81 -11.63 -18.60
C ALA A 179 4.63 -10.61 -19.42
N GLN A 180 4.15 -10.22 -20.59
CA GLN A 180 4.78 -9.16 -21.39
C GLN A 180 4.68 -7.79 -20.72
N GLU A 181 3.50 -7.42 -20.20
CA GLU A 181 3.31 -6.19 -19.44
C GLU A 181 4.28 -6.13 -18.25
N TYR A 182 4.47 -7.23 -17.54
CA TYR A 182 5.41 -7.34 -16.43
C TYR A 182 6.85 -7.09 -16.87
N LYS A 183 7.26 -7.67 -18.00
CA LYS A 183 8.62 -7.54 -18.56
C LYS A 183 8.96 -6.10 -18.94
N GLU A 184 7.99 -5.34 -19.46
CA GLU A 184 8.18 -3.95 -19.88
C GLU A 184 8.00 -2.94 -18.74
N ARG A 185 7.46 -3.39 -17.61
CA ARG A 185 7.14 -2.54 -16.49
C ARG A 185 8.41 -1.93 -15.90
N LYS A 186 8.46 -0.60 -15.89
CA LYS A 186 9.43 0.12 -15.06
C LYS A 186 8.90 0.16 -13.64
N LEU A 187 9.72 -0.34 -12.73
CA LEU A 187 9.49 -0.24 -11.29
C LEU A 187 9.80 1.18 -10.83
N TYR A 188 9.07 1.66 -9.82
CA TYR A 188 9.31 2.99 -9.27
C TYR A 188 10.56 2.99 -8.39
N ASP A 189 11.48 3.91 -8.70
CA ASP A 189 12.69 4.15 -7.93
C ASP A 189 12.45 5.29 -6.95
N LEU A 190 12.17 4.95 -5.70
CA LEU A 190 11.90 5.93 -4.65
C LEU A 190 13.10 6.81 -4.32
N GLY A 191 14.32 6.35 -4.58
CA GLY A 191 15.54 7.14 -4.36
C GLY A 191 15.70 8.27 -5.38
N ARG A 192 15.07 8.13 -6.57
CA ARG A 192 15.09 9.12 -7.65
C ARG A 192 13.77 9.85 -7.84
N SER A 193 12.70 9.39 -7.17
CA SER A 193 11.38 9.99 -7.25
C SER A 193 11.30 11.28 -6.44
N HIS A 194 10.75 12.34 -7.01
CA HIS A 194 10.64 13.64 -6.36
C HIS A 194 9.25 14.25 -6.59
N LEU A 195 8.68 14.86 -5.54
CA LEU A 195 7.47 15.65 -5.72
C LEU A 195 7.76 16.79 -6.68
N THR A 196 6.89 16.96 -7.66
CA THR A 196 7.02 17.98 -8.70
C THR A 196 6.44 19.32 -8.27
N HIS A 197 5.67 19.34 -7.18
CA HIS A 197 5.03 20.53 -6.61
C HIS A 197 5.33 20.66 -5.11
N GLY A 198 5.45 21.91 -4.64
CA GLY A 198 5.90 22.25 -3.28
C GLY A 198 4.79 22.26 -2.23
N ASP A 199 3.58 22.64 -2.60
CA ASP A 199 2.43 22.63 -1.69
C ASP A 199 1.58 21.37 -1.92
N PRO A 200 1.00 20.78 -0.85
CA PRO A 200 -0.06 19.79 -0.97
C PRO A 200 -1.14 20.34 -1.90
N LYS A 201 -1.54 19.59 -2.94
CA LYS A 201 -2.75 19.96 -3.69
C LYS A 201 -3.85 20.07 -2.65
N THR A 202 -4.39 21.27 -2.45
CA THR A 202 -5.46 21.47 -1.49
C THR A 202 -6.54 20.47 -1.85
N CYS A 203 -6.79 19.49 -0.96
CA CYS A 203 -7.98 18.67 -1.00
C CYS A 203 -9.15 19.62 -0.72
N VAL A 204 -9.52 20.41 -1.72
CA VAL A 204 -10.73 21.20 -1.65
C VAL A 204 -11.81 20.14 -1.68
N ASN A 205 -12.40 19.90 -0.52
CA ASN A 205 -13.76 19.41 -0.42
C ASN A 205 -14.66 20.43 -1.13
N GLN A 206 -14.60 20.51 -2.46
CA GLN A 206 -15.70 21.03 -3.25
C GLN A 206 -16.73 19.92 -3.24
N LEU A 207 -17.52 19.88 -2.16
CA LEU A 207 -18.88 19.39 -2.33
C LEU A 207 -19.46 20.18 -3.51
N PRO A 208 -20.06 19.51 -4.51
CA PRO A 208 -20.65 20.21 -5.64
C PRO A 208 -21.69 21.21 -5.12
N THR A 209 -21.47 22.49 -5.36
CA THR A 209 -22.34 23.61 -4.97
C THR A 209 -23.63 23.70 -5.79
N SER A 210 -24.13 22.59 -6.31
CA SER A 210 -25.30 22.55 -7.18
C SER A 210 -26.25 21.41 -6.85
N ALA A 211 -26.61 21.23 -5.58
CA ALA A 211 -27.78 20.41 -5.21
C ALA A 211 -28.24 20.61 -3.74
N VAL A 212 -28.33 21.84 -3.22
CA VAL A 212 -29.09 22.09 -1.97
C VAL A 212 -29.80 23.43 -2.05
N ALA A 213 -30.82 23.50 -2.90
CA ALA A 213 -31.82 24.55 -2.85
C ALA A 213 -33.20 23.90 -2.65
N ALA A 214 -33.45 23.41 -1.44
CA ALA A 214 -34.79 23.34 -0.85
C ALA A 214 -34.70 22.78 0.58
N ASN A 215 -35.19 23.59 1.53
CA ASN A 215 -35.68 23.19 2.85
C ASN A 215 -34.66 22.70 3.89
N ALA A 216 -34.11 23.64 4.64
CA ALA A 216 -33.87 23.43 6.07
C ALA A 216 -33.97 24.79 6.80
N SER A 217 -34.95 24.87 7.68
CA SER A 217 -35.19 25.97 8.62
C SER A 217 -34.10 26.03 9.71
N GLU A 218 -33.68 27.25 10.01
CA GLU A 218 -32.85 27.74 11.13
C GLU A 218 -31.38 27.28 11.24
N PRO A 219 -30.40 28.22 11.30
CA PRO A 219 -29.01 27.88 11.53
C PRO A 219 -28.74 27.67 13.03
N LEU A 220 -28.28 26.46 13.39
CA LEU A 220 -27.59 26.21 14.65
C LEU A 220 -26.24 26.95 14.63
N THR A 221 -26.10 27.91 15.54
CA THR A 221 -24.88 28.69 15.77
C THR A 221 -23.77 27.81 16.34
N LEU A 222 -22.65 27.70 15.62
CA LEU A 222 -21.40 27.15 16.13
C LEU A 222 -20.74 28.20 17.02
N THR A 223 -20.58 27.88 18.31
CA THR A 223 -19.89 28.69 19.31
C THR A 223 -18.38 28.78 19.05
N GLU A 224 -17.78 29.89 19.46
CA GLU A 224 -16.42 30.38 19.19
C GLU A 224 -15.23 29.59 19.79
N ASP A 225 -15.34 28.28 20.05
CA ASP A 225 -14.31 27.53 20.79
C ASP A 225 -13.41 26.63 19.92
N ILE A 226 -12.74 27.18 18.89
CA ILE A 226 -11.55 26.53 18.28
C ILE A 226 -10.49 27.57 17.85
N ARG A 227 -10.16 28.50 18.75
CA ARG A 227 -8.96 29.34 18.60
C ARG A 227 -8.26 29.59 19.94
N HIS A 228 -7.92 28.54 20.69
CA HIS A 228 -6.91 28.61 21.78
C HIS A 228 -6.45 27.19 22.13
N SER A 229 -5.49 26.64 21.40
CA SER A 229 -4.67 25.52 21.90
C SER A 229 -3.32 25.46 21.17
N THR A 230 -2.52 26.51 21.34
CA THR A 230 -1.09 26.51 21.02
C THR A 230 -0.23 26.81 22.24
N LYS A 231 -0.82 26.80 23.45
CA LYS A 231 -0.07 26.93 24.72
C LYS A 231 0.23 25.60 25.43
N GLY A 232 -0.31 24.47 24.95
CA GLY A 232 -0.12 23.15 25.57
C GLY A 232 1.12 22.38 25.10
N ILE A 233 1.80 22.80 24.03
CA ILE A 233 2.94 22.06 23.47
C ILE A 233 4.23 22.40 24.23
N ASP A 234 4.38 23.64 24.69
CA ASP A 234 5.58 24.09 25.42
C ASP A 234 5.61 23.57 26.88
N GLU A 235 4.45 23.33 27.50
CA GLU A 235 4.35 22.72 28.85
C GLU A 235 4.60 21.19 28.84
N ILE A 236 4.35 20.51 27.72
CA ILE A 236 4.70 19.09 27.54
C ILE A 236 6.23 18.92 27.35
N LEU A 237 6.91 19.95 26.83
CA LEU A 237 8.38 19.95 26.66
C LEU A 237 9.14 20.17 27.98
N ALA A 238 8.52 20.76 29.00
CA ALA A 238 9.14 21.05 30.29
C ALA A 238 9.04 19.92 31.34
N THR A 239 8.30 18.84 31.07
CA THR A 239 8.22 17.65 31.94
C THR A 239 9.09 16.48 31.47
N LYS A 240 9.89 16.66 30.41
CA LYS A 240 10.99 15.75 30.05
C LYS A 240 12.17 15.93 31.01
N ASN A 241 12.02 15.47 32.25
CA ASN A 241 13.12 15.17 33.17
C ASN A 241 12.66 14.30 34.36
N ALA A 242 11.92 13.23 34.09
CA ALA A 242 11.70 12.17 35.07
C ALA A 242 11.70 10.79 34.40
N ALA A 243 12.58 9.93 34.92
CA ALA A 243 12.73 8.49 34.69
C ALA A 243 13.34 8.03 33.34
N GLU A 244 14.67 8.02 33.30
CA GLU A 244 15.43 6.95 32.63
C GLU A 244 15.18 5.63 33.38
N GLU A 245 14.29 4.79 32.88
CA GLU A 245 14.37 3.34 33.14
C GLU A 245 14.94 2.68 31.88
N ASN A 246 16.25 2.43 31.89
CA ASN A 246 16.82 1.43 31.00
C ASN A 246 16.20 0.09 31.38
N LEU A 247 15.47 -0.54 30.44
CA LEU A 247 15.00 -1.91 30.63
C LEU A 247 16.20 -2.80 30.99
N SER A 248 16.09 -3.54 32.08
CA SER A 248 17.12 -4.47 32.51
C SER A 248 17.29 -5.62 31.51
N ASP A 249 18.45 -6.29 31.54
CA ASP A 249 18.66 -7.51 30.76
C ASP A 249 17.56 -8.54 31.02
N GLY A 250 16.94 -9.05 29.96
CA GLY A 250 15.76 -9.90 30.07
C GLY A 250 14.96 -10.05 28.78
N TYR A 251 13.83 -10.74 28.90
CA TYR A 251 12.87 -10.97 27.82
C TYR A 251 11.57 -10.22 28.10
N TYR A 252 11.07 -9.47 27.12
CA TYR A 252 9.84 -8.69 27.20
C TYR A 252 8.91 -9.09 26.05
N LEU A 253 7.77 -9.71 26.37
CA LEU A 253 6.76 -10.11 25.41
C LEU A 253 5.67 -9.03 25.33
N PHE A 254 5.65 -8.31 24.21
CA PHE A 254 4.62 -7.32 23.90
C PHE A 254 3.37 -8.01 23.37
N THR A 255 2.24 -7.73 24.01
CA THR A 255 0.91 -8.29 23.71
C THR A 255 -0.13 -7.18 23.61
N THR A 256 -1.32 -7.49 23.09
CA THR A 256 -2.51 -6.61 23.12
C THR A 256 -3.72 -7.38 23.62
N GLN A 257 -4.77 -6.66 24.06
CA GLN A 257 -6.01 -7.27 24.57
C GLN A 257 -6.68 -8.20 23.55
N THR A 258 -6.58 -7.90 22.26
CA THR A 258 -7.21 -8.64 21.16
C THR A 258 -6.23 -9.52 20.38
N CYS A 259 -5.06 -9.84 20.93
CA CYS A 259 -4.02 -10.59 20.22
C CYS A 259 -4.36 -12.10 20.09
N PRO A 260 -4.65 -12.61 18.87
CA PRO A 260 -5.12 -13.98 18.68
C PRO A 260 -4.05 -15.05 18.97
N HIS A 261 -2.77 -14.73 18.75
CA HIS A 261 -1.66 -15.69 18.90
C HIS A 261 -0.87 -15.53 20.20
N CYS A 262 -1.20 -14.55 21.06
CA CYS A 262 -0.44 -14.29 22.27
C CYS A 262 -0.61 -15.39 23.33
N SER A 263 -1.79 -16.02 23.42
CA SER A 263 -2.02 -17.13 24.36
C SER A 263 -1.18 -18.36 24.03
N PHE A 264 -1.02 -18.66 22.74
CA PHE A 264 -0.18 -19.75 22.25
C PHE A 264 1.31 -19.52 22.58
N ILE A 265 1.81 -18.31 22.28
CA ILE A 265 3.22 -17.97 22.56
C ILE A 265 3.54 -18.01 24.05
N LYS A 266 2.64 -17.53 24.92
CA LYS A 266 2.82 -17.62 26.38
C LYS A 266 3.00 -19.06 26.84
N LYS A 267 2.10 -19.97 26.44
CA LYS A 267 2.20 -21.40 26.77
C LYS A 267 3.54 -22.02 26.33
N MET A 268 4.02 -21.62 25.16
CA MET A 268 5.27 -22.12 24.59
C MET A 268 6.49 -21.59 25.33
N MET A 269 6.49 -20.31 25.74
CA MET A 269 7.54 -19.72 26.57
C MET A 269 7.56 -20.31 27.98
N ASP A 270 6.38 -20.56 28.57
CA ASP A 270 6.24 -21.20 29.88
C ASP A 270 6.76 -22.65 29.84
N ALA A 271 6.45 -23.40 28.77
CA ALA A 271 6.95 -24.76 28.56
C ALA A 271 8.46 -24.83 28.33
N ALA A 272 9.06 -23.76 27.77
CA ALA A 272 10.50 -23.61 27.64
C ALA A 272 11.18 -23.09 28.91
N HIS A 273 10.43 -22.91 30.01
CA HIS A 273 10.92 -22.36 31.29
C HIS A 273 11.63 -21.00 31.14
N MET A 274 11.22 -20.17 30.18
CA MET A 274 11.78 -18.84 29.98
C MET A 274 11.26 -17.87 31.05
N ASN A 275 12.14 -17.06 31.62
CA ASN A 275 11.73 -15.93 32.44
C ASN A 275 11.50 -14.70 31.54
N TYR A 276 10.28 -14.17 31.51
CA TYR A 276 9.90 -13.04 30.66
C TYR A 276 8.86 -12.14 31.32
N HIS A 277 8.85 -10.87 30.92
CA HIS A 277 7.87 -9.88 31.33
C HIS A 277 6.82 -9.69 30.24
N ILE A 278 5.54 -9.64 30.63
CA ILE A 278 4.46 -9.35 29.69
C ILE A 278 4.22 -7.83 29.69
N VAL A 279 4.29 -7.23 28.50
CA VAL A 279 4.01 -5.81 28.29
C VAL A 279 2.74 -5.68 27.46
N ASP A 280 1.80 -4.87 27.93
CA ASP A 280 0.63 -4.47 27.12
C ASP A 280 1.03 -3.28 26.24
N ALA A 281 1.15 -3.51 24.94
CA ALA A 281 1.64 -2.53 23.99
C ALA A 281 0.74 -1.27 23.89
N GLN A 282 -0.53 -1.38 24.29
CA GLN A 282 -1.46 -0.24 24.29
C GLN A 282 -1.34 0.60 25.55
N LYS A 283 -1.02 -0.01 26.70
CA LYS A 283 -0.82 0.71 27.96
C LYS A 283 0.55 1.35 28.04
N GLU A 284 1.57 0.63 27.57
CA GLU A 284 2.96 1.08 27.56
C GLU A 284 3.33 1.66 26.19
N ALA A 285 2.60 2.69 25.75
CA ALA A 285 2.75 3.29 24.42
C ALA A 285 4.16 3.87 24.20
N ASP A 286 4.74 4.50 25.22
CA ASP A 286 6.10 5.06 25.15
C ASP A 286 7.16 3.97 24.99
N LEU A 287 7.04 2.87 25.75
CA LEU A 287 7.97 1.74 25.65
C LEU A 287 7.86 1.03 24.29
N THR A 288 6.62 0.87 23.82
CA THR A 288 6.28 0.28 22.51
C THR A 288 6.86 1.12 21.38
N ALA A 289 6.69 2.45 21.43
CA ALA A 289 7.22 3.37 20.43
C ALA A 289 8.76 3.42 20.44
N ARG A 290 9.38 3.51 21.63
CA ARG A 290 10.85 3.53 21.78
C ARG A 290 11.51 2.27 21.21
N ASN A 291 10.88 1.11 21.41
CA ASN A 291 11.37 -0.17 20.91
C ASN A 291 10.82 -0.54 19.53
N LYS A 292 10.16 0.39 18.82
CA LYS A 292 9.62 0.20 17.45
C LYS A 292 8.73 -1.04 17.30
N ILE A 293 7.92 -1.34 18.30
CA ILE A 293 7.02 -2.50 18.31
C ILE A 293 5.75 -2.16 17.52
N MET A 294 5.50 -2.88 16.42
CA MET A 294 4.39 -2.56 15.50
C MET A 294 3.29 -3.62 15.43
N GLN A 295 3.52 -4.79 16.02
CA GLN A 295 2.58 -5.90 16.01
C GLN A 295 2.68 -6.71 17.30
N ALA A 296 1.59 -7.37 17.67
CA ALA A 296 1.55 -8.34 18.75
C ALA A 296 1.26 -9.74 18.18
N PRO A 297 1.94 -10.80 18.66
CA PRO A 297 3.00 -10.79 19.68
C PRO A 297 4.35 -10.31 19.11
N THR A 298 5.14 -9.59 19.90
CA THR A 298 6.56 -9.31 19.60
C THR A 298 7.41 -9.57 20.84
N LEU A 299 8.51 -10.32 20.70
CA LEU A 299 9.46 -10.57 21.78
C LEU A 299 10.67 -9.63 21.63
N LEU A 300 10.96 -8.88 22.68
CA LEU A 300 12.15 -8.06 22.83
C LEU A 300 13.11 -8.78 23.79
N LYS A 301 14.33 -9.04 23.33
CA LYS A 301 15.42 -9.60 24.14
C LYS A 301 16.46 -8.50 24.36
N ILE A 302 16.84 -8.29 25.62
CA ILE A 302 17.91 -7.35 26.00
C ILE A 302 19.00 -8.16 26.71
N GLN A 303 20.22 -8.12 26.18
CA GLN A 303 21.40 -8.71 26.81
C GLN A 303 22.59 -7.78 26.62
N GLN A 304 23.27 -7.40 27.71
CA GLN A 304 24.48 -6.58 27.67
C GLN A 304 24.30 -5.26 26.90
N GLY A 305 23.10 -4.66 26.99
CA GLY A 305 22.77 -3.42 26.28
C GLY A 305 22.43 -3.59 24.78
N GLU A 306 22.50 -4.78 24.21
CA GLU A 306 21.99 -5.06 22.87
C GLU A 306 20.53 -5.51 22.91
N SER A 307 19.67 -4.86 22.11
CA SER A 307 18.28 -5.24 21.93
C SER A 307 18.07 -6.02 20.63
N ARG A 308 17.32 -7.13 20.70
CA ARG A 308 16.88 -7.91 19.54
C ARG A 308 15.37 -8.12 19.57
N LEU A 309 14.74 -7.93 18.41
CA LEU A 309 13.30 -8.02 18.24
C LEU A 309 12.91 -9.21 17.37
N TYR A 310 11.92 -9.97 17.84
CA TYR A 310 11.30 -11.08 17.11
C TYR A 310 9.80 -10.77 16.96
N ALA A 311 9.41 -10.26 15.80
CA ALA A 311 8.06 -9.76 15.56
C ALA A 311 7.18 -10.85 14.92
N GLY A 312 6.01 -11.10 15.51
CA GLY A 312 5.06 -12.12 15.08
C GLY A 312 5.34 -13.51 15.68
N SER A 313 4.30 -14.35 15.72
CA SER A 313 4.35 -15.69 16.35
C SER A 313 5.40 -16.61 15.72
N GLY A 314 5.55 -16.60 14.39
CA GLY A 314 6.50 -17.45 13.68
C GLY A 314 7.97 -17.16 14.06
N ALA A 315 8.37 -15.89 14.09
CA ALA A 315 9.72 -15.49 14.47
C ALA A 315 10.05 -15.85 15.93
N ILE A 316 9.06 -15.71 16.82
CA ILE A 316 9.21 -16.06 18.24
C ILE A 316 9.33 -17.59 18.40
N SER A 317 8.50 -18.38 17.71
CA SER A 317 8.58 -19.83 17.70
C SER A 317 9.94 -20.33 17.21
N GLN A 318 10.42 -19.80 16.08
CA GLN A 318 11.72 -20.16 15.53
C GLN A 318 12.87 -19.87 16.50
N TYR A 319 12.84 -18.70 17.16
CA TYR A 319 13.83 -18.35 18.17
C TYR A 319 13.82 -19.34 19.34
N ILE A 320 12.64 -19.67 19.89
CA ILE A 320 12.50 -20.59 21.02
C ILE A 320 13.02 -21.98 20.67
N HIS A 321 12.69 -22.49 19.49
CA HIS A 321 13.20 -23.78 19.01
C HIS A 321 14.72 -23.78 18.83
N THR A 322 15.32 -22.67 18.42
CA THR A 322 16.77 -22.59 18.17
C THR A 322 17.58 -22.38 19.45
N ALA A 323 17.00 -21.70 20.46
CA ALA A 323 17.72 -21.25 21.64
C ALA A 323 17.46 -22.08 22.90
N PHE A 324 16.38 -22.87 22.96
CA PHE A 324 15.94 -23.56 24.19
C PHE A 324 15.58 -25.06 24.01
N GLN A 325 15.74 -25.62 22.80
CA GLN A 325 15.65 -27.06 22.54
C GLN A 325 16.98 -27.57 21.99
#